data_AF-A0A938EVG4-F1
#
_entry.id   AF-A0A938EVG4-F1
#
_cell.length_a   1.000
_cell.length_b   1.000
_cell.length_c   1.000
_cell.angle_alpha   90.00
_cell.angle_beta   90.00
_cell.angle_gamma   90.00
#
_symmetry.space_group_name_H-M   'P 1'
#
loop_
_entity.id
_entity.type
_entity.pdbx_description
1 polymer ?
#
loop_
_entity_poly.entity_id
_entity_poly.type
_entity_poly.pdbx_seq_one_letter_code
_entity_poly.pdbx_strand_id
1 'polypeptide(L)' 'MENLKTLKTFNSRIEADIAKSYLKSNNIKSFIVADDAGSMYPSQDFVSGVKLLVNKKDYMQAKKLLSSIKKI' A
#
# COMPACT_ATOMS: atom_id res chain seq x y z
N MET A 1 -16.61 7.13 -2.45
CA MET A 1 -15.18 6.78 -2.37
C MET A 1 -14.37 7.86 -3.10
N GLU A 2 -14.30 9.09 -2.60
CA GLU A 2 -14.08 10.23 -3.52
C GLU A 2 -12.69 10.86 -3.49
N ASN A 3 -11.74 10.38 -2.69
CA ASN A 3 -10.38 10.95 -2.72
C ASN A 3 -9.31 10.01 -2.16
N LEU A 4 -8.99 8.94 -2.90
CA LEU A 4 -7.86 8.06 -2.55
C LEU A 4 -6.57 8.58 -3.16
N LYS A 5 -5.47 8.47 -2.41
CA LYS A 5 -4.13 8.82 -2.86
C LYS A 5 -3.18 7.66 -2.57
N THR A 6 -2.36 7.30 -3.56
CA THR A 6 -1.30 6.30 -3.40
C THR A 6 -0.28 6.78 -2.39
N LEU A 7 -0.07 5.97 -1.36
CA LEU A 7 0.86 6.21 -0.26
C LEU A 7 2.25 5.64 -0.56
N LYS A 8 2.30 4.38 -1.01
CA LYS A 8 3.52 3.64 -1.38
C LYS A 8 3.15 2.54 -2.38
N THR A 9 4.07 2.21 -3.27
CA THR A 9 4.00 1.01 -4.11
C THR A 9 5.01 0.01 -3.55
N PHE A 10 4.59 -1.23 -3.37
CA PHE A 10 5.37 -2.35 -2.85
C PHE A 10 5.68 -3.35 -3.95
N ASN A 11 6.76 -4.11 -3.78
CA ASN A 11 7.13 -5.17 -4.72
C ASN A 11 6.38 -6.48 -4.46
N SER A 12 5.78 -6.63 -3.28
CA SER A 12 5.00 -7.82 -2.92
C SER A 12 3.71 -7.46 -2.21
N ARG A 13 2.72 -8.35 -2.35
CA ARG A 13 1.44 -8.23 -1.63
C ARG A 13 1.62 -8.34 -0.12
N ILE A 14 2.58 -9.16 0.32
CA ILE A 14 2.88 -9.39 1.74
C ILE A 14 3.31 -8.09 2.43
N GLU A 15 4.28 -7.37 1.87
CA GLU A 15 4.73 -6.09 2.43
C GLU A 15 3.59 -5.06 2.49
N ALA A 16 2.77 -4.99 1.45
CA ALA A 16 1.63 -4.10 1.40
C ALA A 16 0.58 -4.42 2.47
N ASP A 17 0.30 -5.71 2.72
CA ASP A 17 -0.64 -6.15 3.75
C ASP A 17 -0.11 -5.89 5.17
N ILE A 18 1.20 -6.03 5.40
CA ILE A 18 1.85 -5.62 6.66
C ILE A 18 1.64 -4.11 6.88
N ALA A 19 1.96 -3.28 5.88
CA ALA A 19 1.81 -1.84 5.97
C ALA A 19 0.33 -1.41 6.16
N LYS A 20 -0.60 -2.05 5.45
CA LYS A 20 -2.05 -1.84 5.60
C LYS A 20 -2.51 -2.16 7.02
N SER A 21 -2.07 -3.29 7.57
CA SER A 21 -2.43 -3.74 8.92
C SER A 21 -1.93 -2.75 9.99
N TYR A 22 -0.71 -2.25 9.82
CA TYR A 22 -0.16 -1.21 10.69
C TYR A 22 -0.93 0.12 10.60
N LEU A 23 -1.31 0.56 9.40
CA LEU A 23 -2.15 1.76 9.27
C LEU A 23 -3.52 1.56 9.91
N LYS A 24 -4.12 0.37 9.73
CA LYS A 24 -5.41 0.01 10.35
C LYS A 24 -5.34 0.04 11.87
N SER A 25 -4.27 -0.46 12.50
CA SER A 25 -4.10 -0.41 13.95
C SER A 25 -3.94 1.02 14.49
N ASN A 26 -3.58 1.97 13.63
CA ASN A 26 -3.52 3.40 13.92
C ASN A 26 -4.77 4.17 13.46
N ASN A 27 -5.89 3.48 13.25
CA ASN A 27 -7.17 4.04 12.80
C ASN A 27 -7.14 4.73 11.42
N ILE A 28 -6.17 4.37 10.56
CA ILE A 28 -6.10 4.87 9.20
C ILE A 28 -6.64 3.82 8.23
N LYS A 29 -7.76 4.14 7.58
CA LYS A 29 -8.34 3.29 6.54
C LYS A 29 -7.45 3.31 5.30
N SER A 30 -7.06 2.12 4.86
CA SER A 30 -6.19 1.93 3.70
C SER A 30 -6.68 0.78 2.81
N PHE A 31 -6.32 0.85 1.54
CA PHE A 31 -6.76 -0.06 0.48
C PHE A 31 -5.56 -0.55 -0.30
N ILE A 32 -5.53 -1.83 -0.64
CA ILE A 32 -4.54 -2.39 -1.55
C ILE A 32 -5.16 -2.51 -2.91
N VAL A 33 -4.44 -2.01 -3.92
CA VAL A 33 -4.74 -2.22 -5.33
C VAL A 33 -3.51 -2.91 -5.92
N ALA A 34 -3.69 -4.16 -6.30
CA ALA A 34 -2.71 -4.93 -7.06
C ALA A 34 -3.36 -5.30 -8.39
N ASP A 35 -2.55 -5.43 -9.43
CA ASP A 35 -2.95 -6.13 -10.64
C ASP A 35 -2.65 -7.61 -10.41
N ASP A 36 -3.64 -8.35 -9.92
CA ASP A 36 -3.53 -9.78 -9.59
C ASP A 36 -4.07 -10.67 -10.73
N ALA A 37 -4.05 -10.16 -11.97
CA ALA A 37 -4.22 -10.98 -13.15
C ALA A 37 -3.09 -12.01 -13.19
N GLY A 38 -3.38 -13.22 -12.68
CA GLY A 38 -2.44 -14.32 -12.45
C GLY A 38 -1.42 -14.43 -13.57
N SER A 39 -0.22 -13.89 -13.33
CA SER A 39 0.73 -13.76 -14.41
C SER A 39 1.35 -15.13 -14.68
N MET A 40 1.32 -15.53 -15.94
CA MET A 40 2.05 -16.70 -16.45
C MET A 40 3.58 -16.48 -16.39
N TYR A 41 4.03 -15.26 -16.06
CA TYR A 41 5.43 -14.86 -16.00
C TYR A 41 5.75 -13.99 -14.77
N PRO A 42 6.61 -14.46 -13.84
CA PRO A 42 7.00 -13.70 -12.62
C PRO A 42 7.59 -12.31 -12.87
N SER A 43 8.04 -12.03 -14.09
CA SER A 43 8.60 -10.74 -14.49
C SER A 43 7.56 -9.64 -14.73
N GLN A 44 6.27 -9.97 -14.91
CA GLN A 44 5.21 -8.96 -15.08
C GLN A 44 4.73 -8.39 -13.74
N ASP A 45 4.80 -9.17 -12.65
CA ASP A 45 4.50 -8.71 -11.28
C ASP A 45 5.40 -7.52 -10.88
N PHE A 46 6.63 -7.47 -11.43
CA PHE A 46 7.58 -6.38 -11.22
C PHE A 46 7.21 -5.06 -11.90
N VAL A 47 6.35 -5.08 -12.92
CA VAL A 47 6.02 -3.87 -13.71
C VAL A 47 4.86 -3.08 -13.09
N SER A 48 3.90 -3.76 -12.46
CA SER A 48 2.66 -3.12 -11.99
C SER A 48 2.68 -2.74 -10.49
N GLY A 49 3.43 -3.49 -9.66
CA GLY A 49 3.57 -3.28 -8.22
C GLY A 49 2.26 -3.33 -7.41
N VAL A 50 2.36 -3.42 -6.09
CA VAL A 50 1.20 -3.42 -5.18
C VAL A 50 1.03 -2.04 -4.55
N LYS A 51 -0.03 -1.32 -4.92
CA LYS A 51 -0.28 0.04 -4.44
C LYS A 51 -1.06 0.02 -3.14
N LEU A 52 -0.55 0.72 -2.13
CA LEU A 52 -1.28 1.03 -0.90
C LEU A 52 -1.85 2.43 -1.00
N LEU A 53 -3.17 2.57 -0.91
CA LEU A 53 -3.88 3.84 -0.97
C LEU A 53 -4.52 4.18 0.37
N VAL A 54 -4.62 5.48 0.64
CA VAL A 54 -5.32 6.04 1.81
C VAL A 54 -6.22 7.19 1.37
N ASN A 55 -7.14 7.64 2.23
CA ASN A 55 -7.85 8.88 1.93
C ASN A 55 -6.85 10.04 1.87
N LYS A 56 -7.05 10.99 0.95
CA LYS A 56 -6.20 12.17 0.77
C LYS A 56 -6.02 12.96 2.07
N LYS A 57 -7.06 13.04 2.90
CA LYS A 57 -7.03 13.70 4.23
C LYS A 57 -6.06 13.03 5.21
N ASP A 58 -5.88 11.72 5.11
CA ASP A 58 -5.07 10.92 6.04
C ASP A 58 -3.63 10.72 5.50
N TYR A 59 -3.35 11.18 4.27
CA TYR A 59 -2.11 10.92 3.55
C TYR A 59 -0.85 11.34 4.32
N MET A 60 -0.83 12.55 4.88
CA MET A 60 0.36 13.06 5.57
C MET A 60 0.63 12.29 6.87
N GLN A 61 -0.43 11.96 7.61
CA GLN A 61 -0.31 11.16 8.83
C GLN A 61 0.15 9.73 8.53
N ALA A 62 -0.45 9.10 7.51
CA ALA A 62 -0.07 7.77 7.07
C ALA A 62 1.39 7.71 6.58
N LYS A 63 1.84 8.73 5.85
CA LYS A 63 3.24 8.84 5.37
C LYS A 63 4.21 8.93 6.54
N LYS A 64 3.90 9.74 7.55
CA LYS A 64 4.72 9.86 8.77
C LYS A 64 4.81 8.53 9.52
N LEU A 65 3.67 7.86 9.71
CA LEU A 65 3.61 6.57 10.39
C LEU A 65 4.45 5.51 9.67
N LEU A 66 4.29 5.34 8.35
CA LEU A 66 5.12 4.38 7.61
C LEU A 66 6.61 4.73 7.64
N SER A 67 6.98 6.02 7.61
CA SER A 67 8.39 6.42 7.69
C SER A 67 9.05 6.12 9.04
N SER A 68 8.26 6.01 10.12
CA SER A 68 8.77 5.63 11.44
C SER A 68 9.16 4.15 11.52
N ILE A 69 8.60 3.32 10.64
CA ILE A 69 8.95 1.91 10.52
C ILE A 69 10.08 1.81 9.49
N LYS A 70 11.32 2.10 9.91
CA LYS A 70 12.54 2.04 9.07
C LYS A 70 12.91 0.62 8.55
N LYS A 71 12.01 -0.36 8.64
CA LYS A 71 12.29 -1.80 8.45
C LYS A 71 11.35 -2.54 7.48
N ILE A 72 10.57 -1.85 6.64
CA ILE A 72 9.71 -2.45 5.59
C ILE A 72 9.98 -1.82 4.22
#